data_AF-A0A6P5PT46-F1
#
_entry.id   AF-A0A6P5PT46-F1
#
_cell.length_a   1.000
_cell.length_b   1.000
_cell.length_c   1.000
_cell.angle_alpha   90.00
_cell.angle_beta   90.00
_cell.angle_gamma   90.00
#
_symmetry.space_group_name_H-M   'P 1'
#
loop_
_entity.id
_entity.type
_entity.pdbx_description
1 polymer ?
#
loop_
_entity_poly.entity_id
_entity_poly.type
_entity_poly.pdbx_seq_one_letter_code
_entity_poly.pdbx_strand_id
1 'polypeptide(L)'
;MNLEMTFDDKMKPANDEPVQKSYGKKPKGLHLLSSPWWFPAAMTLVILCLVLSVTLIVQWTQLRQVSDLLKEYQVNLTEQDHILEGQMLAQQKAENASQESRKELKGKIDTLTQKLNEKSKEQEELLQKNQNLQEALQRAADSSEESQRELKGKIDTITRKLNEKSKEQEELLQMIQNLQEALQRAANSSEESQRELKGKIDTLTRKLNEKSKEQEELLQKNQNLQEALQRAANFSGPCPQDWLWHKENCYFFHGPFSWEKSQQTCLSLGGQLLQINGADDLTFILQAISHTTSPFWIGLHRKKPDQPWLWVNGTPLNFQFFKTRGISLQLYSSGNCAYLQDGVVFAENCILTAFSICQKKTKLLQIQ
;
A
#
# COMPACT_ATOMS: atom_id res chain seq x y z
N MET A 1 53.08 -22.20 4.02
CA MET A 1 53.88 -23.11 3.17
C MET A 1 55.20 -22.43 2.92
N ASN A 2 56.33 -23.07 3.20
CA ASN A 2 57.64 -22.42 3.13
C ASN A 2 58.18 -22.47 1.70
N LEU A 3 59.10 -21.55 1.37
CA LEU A 3 60.49 -21.94 1.12
C LEU A 3 61.42 -20.77 1.49
N GLU A 4 62.63 -21.09 1.94
CA GLU A 4 63.62 -20.08 2.34
C GLU A 4 64.34 -19.42 1.14
N MET A 5 64.99 -18.29 1.40
CA MET A 5 66.44 -18.24 1.18
C MET A 5 67.11 -17.34 2.22
N THR A 6 68.22 -17.82 2.77
CA THR A 6 69.05 -17.13 3.75
C THR A 6 70.33 -16.63 3.09
N PHE A 7 70.85 -15.50 3.57
CA PHE A 7 72.29 -15.31 3.70
C PHE A 7 72.58 -14.31 4.83
N ASP A 8 73.70 -14.48 5.51
CA ASP A 8 74.01 -13.75 6.74
C ASP A 8 75.51 -13.38 6.81
N ASP A 9 75.80 -12.48 7.74
CA ASP A 9 77.00 -12.38 8.57
C ASP A 9 78.06 -11.28 8.33
N LYS A 10 78.31 -10.62 9.48
CA LYS A 10 79.53 -9.96 10.00
C LYS A 10 80.04 -8.59 9.53
N MET A 11 80.43 -7.83 10.56
CA MET A 11 81.18 -6.58 10.53
C MET A 11 82.64 -6.77 10.96
N LYS A 12 83.51 -5.91 10.41
CA LYS A 12 84.71 -5.31 11.02
C LYS A 12 85.98 -6.16 11.31
N PRO A 13 87.15 -5.52 11.51
CA PRO A 13 88.46 -6.12 11.22
C PRO A 13 89.42 -6.21 12.43
N ALA A 14 90.62 -6.76 12.17
CA ALA A 14 91.83 -6.60 13.00
C ALA A 14 93.08 -6.46 12.08
N ASN A 15 94.22 -6.08 12.67
CA ASN A 15 95.49 -5.82 11.97
C ASN A 15 96.35 -7.09 11.80
N ASP A 16 97.37 -7.08 10.91
CA ASP A 16 98.77 -6.87 11.32
C ASP A 16 99.79 -7.03 10.16
N GLU A 17 100.96 -6.41 10.34
CA GLU A 17 102.21 -6.56 9.56
C GLU A 17 103.09 -7.69 10.19
N PRO A 18 104.38 -7.97 9.84
CA PRO A 18 105.31 -7.37 8.86
C PRO A 18 106.14 -8.39 8.01
N VAL A 19 107.23 -7.89 7.37
CA VAL A 19 108.56 -8.53 7.10
C VAL A 19 108.93 -8.90 5.64
N GLN A 20 109.69 -7.98 4.99
CA GLN A 20 111.02 -8.14 4.32
C GLN A 20 111.29 -9.33 3.34
N LYS A 21 112.17 -9.30 2.31
CA LYS A 21 113.28 -8.45 1.75
C LYS A 21 113.61 -9.05 0.35
N SER A 22 114.53 -8.65 -0.55
CA SER A 22 115.42 -7.49 -0.86
C SER A 22 116.03 -7.75 -2.25
N TYR A 23 116.37 -6.78 -3.11
CA TYR A 23 117.72 -6.18 -3.22
C TYR A 23 117.77 -5.16 -4.40
N GLY A 24 118.69 -4.19 -4.35
CA GLY A 24 119.02 -3.33 -5.51
C GLY A 24 119.81 -2.08 -5.11
N LYS A 25 120.75 -1.59 -5.94
CA LYS A 25 121.62 -0.43 -5.62
C LYS A 25 121.68 0.61 -6.75
N LYS A 26 121.53 1.89 -6.35
CA LYS A 26 122.10 3.12 -6.95
C LYS A 26 121.90 3.40 -8.46
N PRO A 27 121.37 4.58 -8.81
CA PRO A 27 122.04 5.50 -9.73
C PRO A 27 123.13 6.32 -9.01
N LYS A 28 124.03 6.93 -9.80
CA LYS A 28 125.02 7.93 -9.32
C LYS A 28 124.40 9.34 -9.43
N GLY A 29 124.89 10.30 -8.66
CA GLY A 29 124.24 11.60 -8.49
C GLY A 29 124.22 12.49 -9.74
N LEU A 30 123.19 13.32 -9.87
CA LEU A 30 123.25 14.53 -10.69
C LEU A 30 124.03 15.61 -9.93
N HIS A 31 124.79 16.43 -10.67
CA HIS A 31 125.47 17.58 -10.11
C HIS A 31 124.49 18.69 -9.70
N LEU A 32 124.81 19.37 -8.60
CA LEU A 32 124.27 20.69 -8.29
C LEU A 32 124.77 21.69 -9.34
N LEU A 33 123.93 22.01 -10.32
CA LEU A 33 124.09 23.21 -11.14
C LEU A 33 123.26 24.34 -10.52
N SER A 34 123.94 25.17 -9.73
CA SER A 34 123.37 26.38 -9.14
C SER A 34 122.96 27.36 -10.25
N SER A 35 121.66 27.69 -10.30
CA SER A 35 121.12 28.78 -11.12
C SER A 35 120.26 29.69 -10.25
N PRO A 36 120.56 30.99 -10.11
CA PRO A 36 119.87 31.88 -9.16
C PRO A 36 118.35 32.06 -9.38
N TRP A 37 117.80 31.60 -10.50
CA TRP A 37 116.43 31.88 -10.93
C TRP A 37 115.38 30.85 -10.44
N TRP A 38 115.80 29.78 -9.77
CA TRP A 38 114.91 28.78 -9.16
C TRP A 38 113.98 29.35 -8.08
N PHE A 39 114.47 30.26 -7.22
CA PHE A 39 113.68 30.83 -6.12
C PHE A 39 112.48 31.68 -6.60
N PRO A 40 112.66 32.65 -7.54
CA PRO A 40 111.54 33.38 -8.12
C PRO A 40 110.50 32.46 -8.79
N ALA A 41 110.93 31.45 -9.54
CA ALA A 41 110.03 30.50 -10.20
C ALA A 41 109.25 29.62 -9.21
N ALA A 42 109.89 29.19 -8.10
CA ALA A 42 109.21 28.48 -7.04
C ALA A 42 108.17 29.37 -6.33
N MET A 43 108.52 30.65 -6.07
CA MET A 43 107.59 31.60 -5.43
C MET A 43 106.39 31.94 -6.32
N THR A 44 106.56 32.12 -7.64
CA THR A 44 105.43 32.34 -8.55
C THR A 44 104.56 31.09 -8.71
N LEU A 45 105.14 29.89 -8.70
CA LEU A 45 104.38 28.64 -8.64
C LEU A 45 103.58 28.49 -7.34
N VAL A 46 104.16 28.84 -6.18
CA VAL A 46 103.44 28.85 -4.90
C VAL A 46 102.27 29.85 -4.93
N ILE A 47 102.49 31.06 -5.46
CA ILE A 47 101.42 32.07 -5.59
C ILE A 47 100.32 31.58 -6.55
N LEU A 48 100.66 30.97 -7.69
CA LEU A 48 99.70 30.36 -8.62
C LEU A 48 98.91 29.23 -7.95
N CYS A 49 99.57 28.34 -7.22
CA CYS A 49 98.90 27.27 -6.46
C CYS A 49 97.97 27.82 -5.36
N LEU A 50 98.36 28.91 -4.68
CA LEU A 50 97.50 29.56 -3.69
C LEU A 50 96.28 30.21 -4.36
N VAL A 51 96.45 30.96 -5.45
CA VAL A 51 95.33 31.54 -6.22
C VAL A 51 94.40 30.44 -6.74
N LEU A 52 94.93 29.36 -7.30
CA LEU A 52 94.14 28.22 -7.78
C LEU A 52 93.42 27.48 -6.63
N SER A 53 94.04 27.35 -5.45
CA SER A 53 93.38 26.77 -4.29
C SER A 53 92.23 27.64 -3.79
N VAL A 54 92.40 28.97 -3.77
CA VAL A 54 91.36 29.93 -3.39
C VAL A 54 90.22 29.95 -4.41
N THR A 55 90.49 29.94 -5.73
CA THR A 55 89.41 29.87 -6.73
C THR A 55 88.67 28.53 -6.67
N LEU A 56 89.36 27.41 -6.46
CA LEU A 56 88.73 26.10 -6.25
C LEU A 56 87.87 26.07 -4.98
N ILE A 57 88.33 26.68 -3.88
CA ILE A 57 87.54 26.80 -2.64
C ILE A 57 86.29 27.67 -2.88
N VAL A 58 86.42 28.83 -3.52
CA VAL A 58 85.27 29.70 -3.85
C VAL A 58 84.28 28.97 -4.75
N GLN A 59 84.76 28.32 -5.82
CA GLN A 59 83.93 27.59 -6.77
C GLN A 59 83.26 26.35 -6.13
N TRP A 60 83.92 25.71 -5.17
CA TRP A 60 83.33 24.65 -4.35
C TRP A 60 82.26 25.18 -3.38
N THR A 61 82.48 26.34 -2.74
CA THR A 61 81.44 26.94 -1.88
C THR A 61 80.21 27.38 -2.66
N GLN A 62 80.37 27.91 -3.88
CA GLN A 62 79.28 28.22 -4.79
C GLN A 62 78.51 26.95 -5.21
N LEU A 63 79.23 25.89 -5.60
CA LEU A 63 78.62 24.60 -5.98
C LEU A 63 77.90 23.94 -4.78
N ARG A 64 78.38 24.15 -3.55
CA ARG A 64 77.73 23.72 -2.32
C ARG A 64 76.43 24.50 -2.06
N GLN A 65 76.44 25.83 -2.17
CA GLN A 65 75.25 26.66 -2.06
C GLN A 65 74.16 26.27 -3.08
N VAL A 66 74.54 26.03 -4.34
CA VAL A 66 73.62 25.53 -5.37
C VAL A 66 73.11 24.12 -5.04
N SER A 67 73.96 23.23 -4.51
CA SER A 67 73.54 21.89 -4.08
C SER A 67 72.55 21.92 -2.92
N ASP A 68 72.72 22.85 -1.97
CA ASP A 68 71.83 22.96 -0.81
C ASP A 68 70.48 23.60 -1.20
N LEU A 69 70.47 24.62 -2.07
CA LEU A 69 69.26 25.18 -2.69
C LEU A 69 68.48 24.13 -3.52
N LEU A 70 69.19 23.26 -4.26
CA LEU A 70 68.56 22.17 -5.01
C LEU A 70 67.88 21.13 -4.10
N LYS A 71 68.45 20.86 -2.92
CA LYS A 71 67.80 19.98 -1.92
C LYS A 71 66.56 20.63 -1.32
N GLU A 72 66.63 21.91 -0.96
CA GLU A 72 65.50 22.68 -0.44
C GLU A 72 64.34 22.68 -1.44
N TYR A 73 64.63 22.97 -2.71
CA TYR A 73 63.66 22.92 -3.81
C TYR A 73 63.09 21.51 -4.03
N GLN A 74 63.91 20.45 -3.93
CA GLN A 74 63.47 19.07 -4.04
C GLN A 74 62.57 18.65 -2.87
N VAL A 75 62.88 19.05 -1.64
CA VAL A 75 62.05 18.78 -0.45
C VAL A 75 60.68 19.46 -0.59
N ASN A 76 60.66 20.75 -0.95
CA ASN A 76 59.42 21.50 -1.19
C ASN A 76 58.58 20.87 -2.32
N LEU A 77 59.22 20.38 -3.39
CA LEU A 77 58.53 19.59 -4.43
C LEU A 77 57.90 18.31 -3.87
N THR A 78 58.63 17.52 -3.07
CA THR A 78 58.07 16.28 -2.50
C THR A 78 56.98 16.52 -1.45
N GLU A 79 57.02 17.64 -0.73
CA GLU A 79 55.94 18.06 0.17
C GLU A 79 54.70 18.46 -0.62
N GLN A 80 54.86 19.24 -1.70
CA GLN A 80 53.76 19.64 -2.57
C GLN A 80 53.14 18.46 -3.32
N ASP A 81 53.94 17.46 -3.72
CA ASP A 81 53.48 16.22 -4.35
C ASP A 81 52.67 15.36 -3.36
N HIS A 82 53.15 15.17 -2.13
CA HIS A 82 52.42 14.45 -1.08
C HIS A 82 51.12 15.19 -0.66
N ILE A 83 51.09 16.53 -0.72
CA ILE A 83 49.86 17.32 -0.53
C ILE A 83 48.88 17.06 -1.69
N LEU A 84 49.36 17.01 -2.93
CA LEU A 84 48.54 16.75 -4.12
C LEU A 84 47.96 15.33 -4.14
N GLU A 85 48.75 14.31 -3.80
CA GLU A 85 48.27 12.93 -3.61
C GLU A 85 47.20 12.87 -2.49
N GLY A 86 47.45 13.56 -1.37
CA GLY A 86 46.49 13.64 -0.26
C GLY A 86 45.16 14.28 -0.68
N GLN A 87 45.20 15.35 -1.48
CA GLN A 87 44.00 15.99 -2.05
C GLN A 87 43.28 15.07 -3.05
N MET A 88 44.01 14.40 -3.95
CA MET A 88 43.46 13.46 -4.92
C MET A 88 42.76 12.27 -4.23
N LEU A 89 43.39 11.68 -3.21
CA LEU A 89 42.79 10.60 -2.41
C LEU A 89 41.56 11.07 -1.63
N ALA A 90 41.58 12.30 -1.10
CA ALA A 90 40.42 12.89 -0.43
C ALA A 90 39.25 13.11 -1.39
N GLN A 91 39.51 13.65 -2.59
CA GLN A 91 38.50 13.84 -3.64
C GLN A 91 37.93 12.50 -4.11
N GLN A 92 38.78 11.52 -4.45
CA GLN A 92 38.33 10.19 -4.88
C GLN A 92 37.47 9.51 -3.81
N LYS A 93 37.81 9.67 -2.52
CA LYS A 93 37.00 9.16 -1.40
C LYS A 93 35.64 9.86 -1.30
N ALA A 94 35.58 11.18 -1.52
CA ALA A 94 34.33 11.94 -1.56
C ALA A 94 33.45 11.57 -2.77
N GLU A 95 34.04 11.38 -3.95
CA GLU A 95 33.35 10.92 -5.16
C GLU A 95 32.75 9.51 -4.97
N ASN A 96 33.53 8.57 -4.44
CA ASN A 96 33.05 7.21 -4.12
C ASN A 96 31.89 7.24 -3.11
N ALA A 97 31.99 8.01 -2.03
CA ALA A 97 30.91 8.15 -1.05
C ALA A 97 29.65 8.81 -1.66
N SER A 98 29.84 9.83 -2.49
CA SER A 98 28.78 10.51 -3.25
C SER A 98 28.11 9.58 -4.26
N GLN A 99 28.85 8.64 -4.86
CA GLN A 99 28.30 7.63 -5.76
C GLN A 99 27.50 6.57 -5.01
N GLU A 100 27.99 6.08 -3.86
CA GLU A 100 27.30 5.07 -3.05
C GLU A 100 25.98 5.61 -2.46
N SER A 101 26.02 6.84 -1.92
CA SER A 101 24.82 7.61 -1.53
C SER A 101 23.77 7.65 -2.65
N ARG A 102 24.19 7.95 -3.88
CA ARG A 102 23.28 7.97 -5.05
C ARG A 102 22.73 6.58 -5.41
N LYS A 103 23.47 5.48 -5.21
CA LYS A 103 22.93 4.11 -5.36
C LYS A 103 21.85 3.83 -4.32
N GLU A 104 22.09 4.19 -3.06
CA GLU A 104 21.12 4.00 -1.97
C GLU A 104 19.83 4.81 -2.22
N LEU A 105 19.95 6.08 -2.59
CA LEU A 105 18.81 6.92 -2.95
C LEU A 105 18.07 6.37 -4.17
N LYS A 106 18.78 5.86 -5.20
CA LYS A 106 18.13 5.21 -6.35
C LYS A 106 17.33 3.98 -5.92
N GLY A 107 17.94 3.05 -5.16
CA GLY A 107 17.26 1.83 -4.71
C GLY A 107 16.02 2.13 -3.86
N LYS A 108 16.05 3.20 -3.06
CA LYS A 108 14.88 3.69 -2.32
C LYS A 108 13.79 4.22 -3.25
N ILE A 109 14.14 5.01 -4.26
CA ILE A 109 13.17 5.51 -5.25
C ILE A 109 12.57 4.33 -6.03
N ASP A 110 13.38 3.40 -6.54
CA ASP A 110 12.90 2.25 -7.31
C ASP A 110 11.95 1.37 -6.45
N THR A 111 12.22 1.23 -5.14
CA THR A 111 11.33 0.57 -4.17
C THR A 111 10.00 1.32 -3.97
N LEU A 112 10.02 2.66 -3.94
CA LEU A 112 8.80 3.47 -3.86
C LEU A 112 7.96 3.35 -5.14
N THR A 113 8.60 3.36 -6.31
CA THR A 113 7.94 3.13 -7.61
C THR A 113 7.26 1.76 -7.66
N GLN A 114 7.94 0.69 -7.24
CA GLN A 114 7.34 -0.64 -7.18
C GLN A 114 6.09 -0.65 -6.27
N LYS A 115 6.20 -0.16 -5.04
CA LYS A 115 5.08 -0.13 -4.08
C LYS A 115 3.90 0.71 -4.56
N LEU A 116 4.16 1.83 -5.24
CA LEU A 116 3.09 2.67 -5.80
C LEU A 116 2.37 1.94 -6.94
N ASN A 117 3.11 1.24 -7.81
CA ASN A 117 2.52 0.44 -8.89
C ASN A 117 1.71 -0.75 -8.36
N GLU A 118 2.20 -1.45 -7.32
CA GLU A 118 1.48 -2.51 -6.63
C GLU A 118 0.15 -1.99 -6.04
N LYS A 119 0.19 -0.84 -5.33
CA LYS A 119 -1.02 -0.20 -4.78
C LYS A 119 -1.93 0.41 -5.85
N SER A 120 -1.43 0.76 -7.03
CA SER A 120 -2.27 1.16 -8.17
C SER A 120 -3.07 -0.02 -8.71
N LYS A 121 -2.41 -1.17 -8.94
CA LYS A 121 -3.09 -2.40 -9.38
C LYS A 121 -4.14 -2.89 -8.39
N GLU A 122 -3.86 -2.89 -7.08
CA GLU A 122 -4.86 -3.23 -6.05
C GLU A 122 -6.10 -2.33 -6.11
N GLN A 123 -5.92 -1.04 -6.44
CA GLN A 123 -7.00 -0.06 -6.52
C GLN A 123 -7.86 -0.27 -7.77
N GLU A 124 -7.25 -0.62 -8.91
CA GLU A 124 -7.96 -0.99 -10.15
C GLU A 124 -8.78 -2.28 -9.95
N GLU A 125 -8.21 -3.30 -9.30
CA GLU A 125 -8.94 -4.51 -8.90
C GLU A 125 -10.12 -4.21 -7.97
N LEU A 126 -9.99 -3.24 -7.07
CA LEU A 126 -11.08 -2.77 -6.20
C LEU A 126 -12.16 -1.99 -6.96
N LEU A 127 -11.78 -1.20 -7.96
CA LEU A 127 -12.72 -0.47 -8.80
C LEU A 127 -13.57 -1.44 -9.64
N GLN A 128 -12.95 -2.44 -10.27
CA GLN A 128 -13.66 -3.50 -10.99
C GLN A 128 -14.57 -4.31 -10.06
N LYS A 129 -14.12 -4.64 -8.83
CA LYS A 129 -14.96 -5.29 -7.81
C LYS A 129 -16.20 -4.44 -7.49
N ASN A 130 -16.08 -3.11 -7.35
CA ASN A 130 -17.24 -2.24 -7.12
C ASN A 130 -18.19 -2.17 -8.31
N GLN A 131 -17.70 -2.11 -9.55
CA GLN A 131 -18.55 -2.14 -10.74
C GLN A 131 -19.37 -3.45 -10.77
N ASN A 132 -18.71 -4.60 -10.56
CA ASN A 132 -19.38 -5.90 -10.51
C ASN A 132 -20.45 -5.97 -9.40
N LEU A 133 -20.25 -5.28 -8.26
CA LEU A 133 -21.24 -5.16 -7.19
C LEU A 133 -22.42 -4.26 -7.58
N GLN A 134 -22.18 -3.11 -8.24
CA GLN A 134 -23.26 -2.25 -8.75
C GLN A 134 -24.11 -3.00 -9.79
N GLU A 135 -23.49 -3.75 -10.70
CA GLU A 135 -24.17 -4.62 -11.66
C GLU A 135 -24.93 -5.78 -10.98
N ALA A 136 -24.45 -6.28 -9.84
CA ALA A 136 -25.13 -7.32 -9.07
C ALA A 136 -26.36 -6.77 -8.32
N LEU A 137 -26.25 -5.59 -7.67
CA LEU A 137 -27.43 -4.91 -7.09
C LEU A 137 -28.47 -4.60 -8.18
N GLN A 138 -28.04 -4.07 -9.32
CA GLN A 138 -28.96 -3.68 -10.40
C GLN A 138 -29.70 -4.87 -11.03
N ARG A 139 -29.16 -6.10 -10.91
CA ARG A 139 -29.81 -7.36 -11.29
C ARG A 139 -30.69 -7.96 -10.18
N ALA A 140 -30.52 -7.56 -8.92
CA ALA A 140 -31.26 -8.08 -7.78
C ALA A 140 -32.57 -7.31 -7.50
N ALA A 141 -33.21 -6.74 -8.54
CA ALA A 141 -34.24 -5.69 -8.46
C ALA A 141 -35.54 -6.06 -7.70
N ASP A 142 -35.69 -7.32 -7.29
CA ASP A 142 -36.90 -7.90 -6.69
C ASP A 142 -36.86 -7.97 -5.14
N SER A 143 -35.97 -7.20 -4.48
CA SER A 143 -35.87 -7.13 -3.01
C SER A 143 -35.91 -5.70 -2.48
N SER A 144 -36.40 -5.54 -1.23
CA SER A 144 -36.79 -4.26 -0.61
C SER A 144 -35.89 -3.07 -0.98
N GLU A 145 -36.49 -2.12 -1.69
CA GLU A 145 -35.81 -1.00 -2.37
C GLU A 145 -34.97 -0.14 -1.42
N GLU A 146 -35.37 -0.03 -0.15
CA GLU A 146 -34.68 0.79 0.86
C GLU A 146 -33.33 0.20 1.31
N SER A 147 -33.26 -1.12 1.54
CA SER A 147 -32.00 -1.81 1.84
C SER A 147 -31.03 -1.73 0.65
N GLN A 148 -31.55 -1.78 -0.58
CA GLN A 148 -30.73 -1.61 -1.78
C GLN A 148 -30.21 -0.18 -1.93
N ARG A 149 -31.06 0.83 -1.67
CA ARG A 149 -30.65 2.24 -1.64
C ARG A 149 -29.51 2.48 -0.64
N GLU A 150 -29.55 1.85 0.54
CA GLU A 150 -28.47 1.97 1.54
C GLU A 150 -27.16 1.30 1.09
N LEU A 151 -27.20 0.06 0.55
CA LEU A 151 -26.00 -0.61 0.04
C LEU A 151 -25.41 0.14 -1.16
N LYS A 152 -26.24 0.62 -2.09
CA LYS A 152 -25.80 1.41 -3.25
C LYS A 152 -25.08 2.69 -2.80
N GLY A 153 -25.66 3.46 -1.88
CA GLY A 153 -25.02 4.66 -1.34
C GLY A 153 -23.67 4.40 -0.65
N LYS A 154 -23.50 3.23 -0.01
CA LYS A 154 -22.22 2.79 0.56
C LYS A 154 -21.19 2.44 -0.52
N ILE A 155 -21.59 1.74 -1.59
CA ILE A 155 -20.71 1.41 -2.72
C ILE A 155 -20.29 2.68 -3.47
N ASP A 156 -21.23 3.55 -3.83
CA ASP A 156 -20.97 4.81 -4.53
C ASP A 156 -20.01 5.72 -3.72
N THR A 157 -20.14 5.71 -2.38
CA THR A 157 -19.22 6.40 -1.46
C THR A 157 -17.80 5.83 -1.49
N ILE A 158 -17.64 4.51 -1.66
CA ILE A 158 -16.32 3.86 -1.79
C ILE A 158 -15.74 4.12 -3.17
N THR A 159 -16.53 3.99 -4.25
CA THR A 159 -16.10 4.29 -5.62
C THR A 159 -15.57 5.72 -5.73
N ARG A 160 -16.27 6.72 -5.17
CA ARG A 160 -15.76 8.11 -5.11
C ARG A 160 -14.41 8.19 -4.39
N LYS A 161 -14.26 7.53 -3.23
CA LYS A 161 -13.02 7.53 -2.46
C LYS A 161 -11.86 6.84 -3.19
N LEU A 162 -12.12 5.79 -3.95
CA LEU A 162 -11.10 5.13 -4.78
C LEU A 162 -10.65 6.05 -5.94
N ASN A 163 -11.57 6.76 -6.58
CA ASN A 163 -11.22 7.74 -7.61
C ASN A 163 -10.40 8.92 -7.04
N GLU A 164 -10.71 9.34 -5.80
CA GLU A 164 -9.89 10.31 -5.05
C GLU A 164 -8.48 9.76 -4.75
N LYS A 165 -8.35 8.47 -4.41
CA LYS A 165 -7.03 7.82 -4.24
C LYS A 165 -6.26 7.70 -5.56
N SER A 166 -6.91 7.43 -6.69
CA SER A 166 -6.27 7.37 -8.02
C SER A 166 -5.52 8.66 -8.32
N LYS A 167 -6.19 9.79 -8.14
CA LYS A 167 -5.58 11.10 -8.35
C LYS A 167 -4.41 11.38 -7.38
N GLU A 168 -4.55 10.99 -6.11
CA GLU A 168 -3.42 11.07 -5.16
C GLU A 168 -2.23 10.18 -5.56
N GLN A 169 -2.46 9.02 -6.18
CA GLN A 169 -1.40 8.15 -6.71
C GLN A 169 -0.72 8.76 -7.95
N GLU A 170 -1.48 9.35 -8.88
CA GLU A 170 -0.96 10.05 -10.05
C GLU A 170 -0.05 11.24 -9.64
N GLU A 171 -0.48 12.03 -8.64
CA GLU A 171 0.33 13.12 -8.08
C GLU A 171 1.61 12.59 -7.41
N LEU A 172 1.57 11.45 -6.71
CA LEU A 172 2.75 10.79 -6.13
C LEU A 172 3.69 10.24 -7.20
N LEU A 173 3.17 9.67 -8.30
CA LEU A 173 3.96 9.14 -9.41
C LEU A 173 4.76 10.26 -10.09
N GLN A 174 4.12 11.41 -10.32
CA GLN A 174 4.82 12.59 -10.86
C GLN A 174 5.89 13.13 -9.90
N MET A 175 5.65 13.09 -8.57
CA MET A 175 6.69 13.45 -7.60
C MET A 175 7.88 12.48 -7.64
N ILE A 176 7.64 11.18 -7.80
CA ILE A 176 8.69 10.16 -7.95
C ILE A 176 9.50 10.38 -9.23
N GLN A 177 8.83 10.62 -10.37
CA GLN A 177 9.47 10.92 -11.65
C GLN A 177 10.41 12.14 -11.54
N ASN A 178 9.91 13.22 -10.93
CA ASN A 178 10.68 14.44 -10.69
C ASN A 178 11.92 14.19 -9.80
N LEU A 179 11.85 13.25 -8.85
CA LEU A 179 12.99 12.85 -8.02
C LEU A 179 14.00 11.97 -8.76
N GLN A 180 13.55 11.10 -9.68
CA GLN A 180 14.46 10.33 -10.55
C GLN A 180 15.29 11.27 -11.44
N GLU A 181 14.64 12.27 -12.05
CA GLU A 181 15.34 13.31 -12.82
C GLU A 181 16.27 14.16 -11.95
N ALA A 182 15.85 14.55 -10.74
CA ALA A 182 16.70 15.28 -9.82
C ALA A 182 17.94 14.47 -9.40
N LEU A 183 17.80 13.15 -9.19
CA LEU A 183 18.90 12.24 -8.88
C LEU A 183 19.88 12.09 -10.06
N GLN A 184 19.37 12.09 -11.30
CA GLN A 184 20.21 12.10 -12.51
C GLN A 184 20.97 13.43 -12.66
N ARG A 185 20.31 14.57 -12.45
CA ARG A 185 20.93 15.90 -12.49
C ARG A 185 21.94 16.11 -11.35
N ALA A 186 21.76 15.43 -10.22
CA ALA A 186 22.69 15.37 -9.09
C ALA A 186 24.00 14.57 -9.37
N ALA A 187 24.31 14.24 -10.64
CA ALA A 187 25.51 13.49 -11.01
C ALA A 187 26.83 14.09 -10.49
N ASN A 188 26.91 15.41 -10.39
CA ASN A 188 28.11 16.16 -9.97
C ASN A 188 27.82 17.14 -8.80
N SER A 189 26.75 16.94 -8.02
CA SER A 189 26.29 17.92 -7.02
C SER A 189 26.86 17.71 -5.61
N SER A 190 26.84 18.79 -4.81
CA SER A 190 27.16 18.81 -3.38
C SER A 190 26.42 17.73 -2.58
N GLU A 191 27.05 17.31 -1.47
CA GLU A 191 26.44 16.45 -0.44
C GLU A 191 25.12 17.04 0.09
N GLU A 192 25.02 18.36 0.17
CA GLU A 192 23.82 19.09 0.61
C GLU A 192 22.61 18.81 -0.29
N SER A 193 22.80 18.77 -1.61
CA SER A 193 21.75 18.41 -2.57
C SER A 193 21.28 16.95 -2.38
N GLN A 194 22.18 16.05 -1.95
CA GLN A 194 21.83 14.67 -1.63
C GLN A 194 21.06 14.56 -0.31
N ARG A 195 21.42 15.37 0.71
CA ARG A 195 20.65 15.47 1.97
C ARG A 195 19.22 15.99 1.72
N GLU A 196 19.06 17.02 0.89
CA GLU A 196 17.74 17.55 0.51
C GLU A 196 16.91 16.50 -0.24
N LEU A 197 17.52 15.82 -1.21
CA LEU A 197 16.87 14.76 -1.99
C LEU A 197 16.46 13.57 -1.12
N LYS A 198 17.31 13.15 -0.17
CA LYS A 198 16.99 12.14 0.84
C LYS A 198 15.80 12.57 1.71
N GLY A 199 15.76 13.83 2.16
CA GLY A 199 14.62 14.37 2.92
C GLY A 199 13.29 14.31 2.16
N LYS A 200 13.32 14.53 0.83
CA LYS A 200 12.14 14.36 -0.05
C LYS A 200 11.73 12.89 -0.18
N ILE A 201 12.69 11.97 -0.34
CA ILE A 201 12.44 10.51 -0.39
C ILE A 201 11.84 10.00 0.93
N ASP A 202 12.41 10.38 2.07
CA ASP A 202 11.91 10.00 3.40
C ASP A 202 10.49 10.55 3.63
N THR A 203 10.21 11.77 3.15
CA THR A 203 8.88 12.39 3.18
C THR A 203 7.85 11.65 2.32
N LEU A 204 8.20 11.26 1.09
CA LEU A 204 7.32 10.44 0.24
C LEU A 204 7.12 9.04 0.82
N THR A 205 8.14 8.43 1.41
CA THR A 205 8.05 7.12 2.08
C THR A 205 7.01 7.16 3.19
N ARG A 206 6.99 8.21 4.03
CA ARG A 206 5.96 8.41 5.05
C ARG A 206 4.56 8.56 4.43
N LYS A 207 4.40 9.45 3.43
CA LYS A 207 3.12 9.65 2.73
C LYS A 207 2.58 8.34 2.12
N LEU A 208 3.44 7.55 1.47
CA LEU A 208 3.05 6.29 0.84
C LEU A 208 2.59 5.26 1.88
N ASN A 209 3.26 5.16 3.02
CA ASN A 209 2.84 4.30 4.13
C ASN A 209 1.49 4.74 4.73
N GLU A 210 1.26 6.05 4.88
CA GLU A 210 -0.03 6.61 5.32
C GLU A 210 -1.15 6.28 4.34
N LYS A 211 -0.96 6.51 3.04
CA LYS A 211 -1.93 6.19 1.98
C LYS A 211 -2.18 4.68 1.83
N SER A 212 -1.14 3.86 1.96
CA SER A 212 -1.28 2.39 1.98
C SER A 212 -2.19 1.92 3.10
N LYS A 213 -2.17 2.56 4.28
CA LYS A 213 -3.10 2.23 5.38
C LYS A 213 -4.53 2.67 5.07
N GLU A 214 -4.72 3.88 4.53
CA GLU A 214 -6.04 4.36 4.10
C GLU A 214 -6.67 3.45 3.04
N GLN A 215 -5.85 2.88 2.15
CA GLN A 215 -6.26 1.93 1.11
C GLN A 215 -6.62 0.55 1.68
N GLU A 216 -5.84 0.02 2.61
CA GLU A 216 -6.14 -1.24 3.32
C GLU A 216 -7.48 -1.16 4.07
N GLU A 217 -7.75 -0.01 4.70
CA GLU A 217 -9.02 0.29 5.33
C GLU A 217 -10.21 0.35 4.34
N LEU A 218 -9.98 0.72 3.08
CA LEU A 218 -11.00 0.67 2.02
C LEU A 218 -11.19 -0.75 1.48
N LEU A 219 -10.11 -1.53 1.36
CA LEU A 219 -10.14 -2.95 0.99
C LEU A 219 -10.99 -3.76 1.98
N GLN A 220 -10.77 -3.61 3.28
CA GLN A 220 -11.58 -4.29 4.30
C GLN A 220 -13.06 -3.85 4.24
N LYS A 221 -13.33 -2.55 4.06
CA LYS A 221 -14.71 -2.03 3.91
C LYS A 221 -15.39 -2.57 2.64
N ASN A 222 -14.61 -2.85 1.59
CA ASN A 222 -15.10 -3.51 0.38
C ASN A 222 -15.45 -4.98 0.63
N GLN A 223 -14.54 -5.76 1.21
CA GLN A 223 -14.76 -7.17 1.57
C GLN A 223 -16.01 -7.34 2.45
N ASN A 224 -16.17 -6.49 3.47
CA ASN A 224 -17.34 -6.51 4.36
C ASN A 224 -18.67 -6.24 3.61
N LEU A 225 -18.64 -5.44 2.53
CA LEU A 225 -19.80 -5.23 1.65
C LEU A 225 -20.01 -6.39 0.67
N GLN A 226 -18.94 -7.01 0.17
CA GLN A 226 -19.04 -8.22 -0.64
C GLN A 226 -19.70 -9.36 0.16
N GLU A 227 -19.30 -9.57 1.41
CA GLU A 227 -19.96 -10.52 2.30
C GLU A 227 -21.41 -10.13 2.61
N ALA A 228 -21.70 -8.85 2.86
CA ALA A 228 -23.05 -8.39 3.14
C ALA A 228 -23.98 -8.60 1.93
N LEU A 229 -23.50 -8.33 0.72
CA LEU A 229 -24.23 -8.59 -0.51
C LEU A 229 -24.37 -10.10 -0.77
N GLN A 230 -23.33 -10.91 -0.53
CA GLN A 230 -23.42 -12.36 -0.67
C GLN A 230 -24.40 -12.96 0.35
N ARG A 231 -24.46 -12.42 1.58
CA ARG A 231 -25.47 -12.78 2.57
C ARG A 231 -26.88 -12.39 2.12
N ALA A 232 -27.06 -11.20 1.53
CA ALA A 232 -28.35 -10.78 0.95
C ALA A 232 -28.76 -11.64 -0.26
N ALA A 233 -27.83 -12.00 -1.15
CA ALA A 233 -28.08 -12.80 -2.34
C ALA A 233 -28.32 -14.30 -2.03
N ASN A 234 -27.63 -14.84 -1.01
CA ASN A 234 -27.90 -16.18 -0.49
C ASN A 234 -29.20 -16.23 0.33
N PHE A 235 -29.82 -15.10 0.64
CA PHE A 235 -31.18 -15.01 1.20
C PHE A 235 -32.23 -15.20 0.09
N SER A 236 -32.22 -16.38 -0.54
CA SER A 236 -33.47 -16.92 -1.10
C SER A 236 -34.41 -17.19 0.08
N GLY A 237 -35.27 -16.21 0.36
CA GLY A 237 -36.22 -16.30 1.46
C GLY A 237 -37.04 -17.59 1.37
N PRO A 238 -37.50 -18.15 2.50
CA PRO A 238 -38.24 -19.43 2.50
C PRO A 238 -39.68 -19.30 1.93
N CYS A 239 -39.91 -18.25 1.15
CA CYS A 239 -41.13 -17.80 0.49
C CYS A 239 -40.80 -17.45 -0.98
N PRO A 240 -41.69 -17.72 -1.95
CA PRO A 240 -41.43 -17.36 -3.35
C PRO A 240 -41.33 -15.84 -3.57
N GLN A 241 -40.79 -15.45 -4.72
CA GLN A 241 -40.82 -14.07 -5.23
C GLN A 241 -42.22 -13.45 -5.09
N ASP A 242 -42.26 -12.18 -4.68
CA ASP A 242 -43.44 -11.38 -4.35
C ASP A 242 -44.21 -11.78 -3.06
N TRP A 243 -43.75 -12.79 -2.29
CA TRP A 243 -44.37 -13.16 -1.00
C TRP A 243 -43.61 -12.53 0.18
N LEU A 244 -44.30 -11.74 0.98
CA LEU A 244 -43.76 -11.21 2.24
C LEU A 244 -43.56 -12.36 3.24
N TRP A 245 -42.35 -12.50 3.78
CA TRP A 245 -42.01 -13.51 4.77
C TRP A 245 -42.20 -12.99 6.20
N HIS A 246 -42.94 -13.74 7.03
CA HIS A 246 -42.98 -13.52 8.48
C HIS A 246 -43.06 -14.86 9.23
N LYS A 247 -42.05 -15.13 10.06
CA LYS A 247 -41.88 -16.38 10.84
C LYS A 247 -41.91 -17.64 9.97
N GLU A 248 -42.93 -18.48 10.12
CA GLU A 248 -43.13 -19.72 9.36
C GLU A 248 -44.10 -19.54 8.19
N ASN A 249 -44.52 -18.32 7.90
CA ASN A 249 -45.58 -18.02 6.95
C ASN A 249 -45.09 -17.07 5.85
N CYS A 250 -45.66 -17.23 4.67
CA CYS A 250 -45.45 -16.41 3.49
C CYS A 250 -46.79 -15.79 3.12
N TYR A 251 -46.83 -14.49 2.83
CA TYR A 251 -48.07 -13.75 2.56
C TYR A 251 -48.01 -13.04 1.20
N PHE A 252 -49.09 -13.11 0.42
CA PHE A 252 -49.14 -12.53 -0.93
C PHE A 252 -50.43 -11.74 -1.12
N PHE A 253 -50.28 -10.51 -1.61
CA PHE A 253 -51.34 -9.51 -1.69
C PHE A 253 -51.72 -9.31 -3.15
N HIS A 254 -52.99 -9.55 -3.50
CA HIS A 254 -53.44 -9.48 -4.90
C HIS A 254 -54.91 -9.04 -5.01
N GLY A 255 -55.37 -8.80 -6.25
CA GLY A 255 -56.76 -8.45 -6.55
C GLY A 255 -56.89 -7.11 -7.29
N PRO A 256 -58.08 -6.48 -7.29
CA PRO A 256 -59.27 -6.88 -6.55
C PRO A 256 -60.10 -7.99 -7.24
N PHE A 257 -60.60 -8.97 -6.47
CA PHE A 257 -61.46 -10.06 -6.95
C PHE A 257 -62.57 -10.41 -5.93
N SER A 258 -63.53 -11.25 -6.33
CA SER A 258 -64.52 -11.83 -5.41
C SER A 258 -63.87 -12.80 -4.44
N TRP A 259 -64.46 -12.99 -3.25
CA TRP A 259 -63.86 -13.81 -2.18
C TRP A 259 -63.57 -15.25 -2.64
N GLU A 260 -64.52 -15.86 -3.37
CA GLU A 260 -64.35 -17.20 -3.93
C GLU A 260 -63.20 -17.25 -4.96
N LYS A 261 -63.12 -16.26 -5.87
CA LYS A 261 -62.05 -16.20 -6.85
C LYS A 261 -60.69 -16.02 -6.19
N SER A 262 -60.63 -15.24 -5.10
CA SER A 262 -59.40 -15.05 -4.32
C SER A 262 -58.98 -16.33 -3.60
N GLN A 263 -59.90 -17.06 -2.97
CA GLN A 263 -59.59 -18.36 -2.37
C GLN A 263 -59.08 -19.36 -3.43
N GLN A 264 -59.70 -19.40 -4.62
CA GLN A 264 -59.21 -20.22 -5.74
C GLN A 264 -57.79 -19.80 -6.18
N THR A 265 -57.51 -18.50 -6.28
CA THR A 265 -56.16 -18.00 -6.60
C THR A 265 -55.15 -18.41 -5.52
N CYS A 266 -55.45 -18.22 -4.22
CA CYS A 266 -54.56 -18.64 -3.14
C CYS A 266 -54.28 -20.16 -3.16
N LEU A 267 -55.30 -20.99 -3.42
CA LEU A 267 -55.15 -22.43 -3.59
C LEU A 267 -54.25 -22.78 -4.77
N SER A 268 -54.42 -22.13 -5.92
CA SER A 268 -53.57 -22.34 -7.10
C SER A 268 -52.09 -21.98 -6.88
N LEU A 269 -51.82 -21.06 -5.94
CA LEU A 269 -50.48 -20.64 -5.53
C LEU A 269 -49.89 -21.50 -4.37
N GLY A 270 -50.53 -22.62 -4.02
CA GLY A 270 -50.10 -23.53 -2.95
C GLY A 270 -50.33 -22.98 -1.55
N GLY A 271 -51.41 -22.22 -1.36
CA GLY A 271 -51.79 -21.60 -0.09
C GLY A 271 -53.31 -21.54 0.12
N GLN A 272 -53.75 -20.61 0.95
CA GLN A 272 -55.17 -20.30 1.23
C GLN A 272 -55.30 -18.82 1.59
N LEU A 273 -56.52 -18.26 1.67
CA LEU A 273 -56.71 -16.92 2.23
C LEU A 273 -56.24 -16.84 3.70
N LEU A 274 -55.87 -15.63 4.13
CA LEU A 274 -55.30 -15.34 5.44
C LEU A 274 -56.12 -15.90 6.61
N GLN A 275 -55.44 -16.57 7.53
CA GLN A 275 -55.97 -17.04 8.80
C GLN A 275 -55.12 -16.44 9.91
N ILE A 276 -55.75 -15.70 10.81
CA ILE A 276 -55.05 -15.03 11.90
C ILE A 276 -55.01 -16.03 13.05
N ASN A 277 -53.89 -16.74 13.19
CA ASN A 277 -53.72 -17.80 14.19
C ASN A 277 -53.15 -17.27 15.51
N GLY A 278 -52.30 -16.23 15.43
CA GLY A 278 -51.62 -15.66 16.58
C GLY A 278 -51.58 -14.14 16.59
N ALA A 279 -51.15 -13.61 17.74
CA ALA A 279 -50.95 -12.19 17.99
C ALA A 279 -50.01 -11.52 16.99
N ASP A 280 -48.95 -12.23 16.59
CA ASP A 280 -47.87 -11.66 15.81
C ASP A 280 -48.19 -11.68 14.31
N ASP A 281 -48.90 -12.72 13.83
CA ASP A 281 -49.54 -12.73 12.50
C ASP A 281 -50.42 -11.47 12.34
N LEU A 282 -51.19 -11.17 13.38
CA LEU A 282 -52.12 -10.04 13.39
C LEU A 282 -51.39 -8.70 13.34
N THR A 283 -50.42 -8.48 14.23
CA THR A 283 -49.61 -7.25 14.26
C THR A 283 -48.87 -7.04 12.93
N PHE A 284 -48.29 -8.11 12.36
CA PHE A 284 -47.62 -8.05 11.06
C PHE A 284 -48.57 -7.65 9.93
N ILE A 285 -49.75 -8.28 9.83
CA ILE A 285 -50.72 -7.95 8.77
C ILE A 285 -51.26 -6.53 8.92
N LEU A 286 -51.56 -6.08 10.15
CA LEU A 286 -51.99 -4.70 10.39
C LEU A 286 -50.93 -3.68 9.97
N GLN A 287 -49.66 -3.95 10.25
CA GLN A 287 -48.55 -3.11 9.78
C GLN A 287 -48.43 -3.13 8.25
N ALA A 288 -48.53 -4.31 7.62
CA ALA A 288 -48.43 -4.46 6.17
C ALA A 288 -49.52 -3.70 5.39
N ILE A 289 -50.73 -3.55 5.94
CA ILE A 289 -51.82 -2.77 5.31
C ILE A 289 -51.93 -1.32 5.81
N SER A 290 -51.15 -0.90 6.80
CA SER A 290 -51.31 0.41 7.47
C SER A 290 -51.13 1.64 6.58
N HIS A 291 -50.57 1.47 5.38
CA HIS A 291 -50.40 2.51 4.37
C HIS A 291 -51.53 2.56 3.32
N THR A 292 -52.60 1.76 3.47
CA THR A 292 -53.70 1.68 2.50
C THR A 292 -55.06 1.48 3.18
N THR A 293 -56.06 2.23 2.73
CA THR A 293 -57.46 2.10 3.16
C THR A 293 -58.24 1.06 2.33
N SER A 294 -57.55 0.24 1.53
CA SER A 294 -58.19 -0.82 0.72
C SER A 294 -58.75 -1.95 1.59
N PRO A 295 -59.93 -2.51 1.27
CA PRO A 295 -60.41 -3.72 1.91
C PRO A 295 -59.66 -4.97 1.39
N PHE A 296 -59.30 -5.87 2.31
CA PHE A 296 -58.60 -7.12 2.01
C PHE A 296 -59.39 -8.35 2.48
N TRP A 297 -59.89 -9.17 1.56
CA TRP A 297 -60.50 -10.47 1.87
C TRP A 297 -59.53 -11.34 2.69
N ILE A 298 -60.06 -11.90 3.78
CA ILE A 298 -59.39 -12.88 4.64
C ILE A 298 -60.14 -14.21 4.57
N GLY A 299 -59.53 -15.30 5.04
CA GLY A 299 -60.07 -16.66 4.95
C GLY A 299 -61.22 -16.96 5.92
N LEU A 300 -62.00 -15.95 6.31
CA LEU A 300 -63.08 -16.03 7.30
C LEU A 300 -64.43 -15.89 6.59
N HIS A 301 -65.31 -16.87 6.76
CA HIS A 301 -66.61 -16.93 6.06
C HIS A 301 -67.68 -17.69 6.86
N ARG A 302 -68.94 -17.59 6.43
CA ARG A 302 -70.07 -18.40 6.92
C ARG A 302 -70.95 -18.84 5.75
N LYS A 303 -71.68 -19.95 5.90
CA LYS A 303 -72.55 -20.48 4.83
C LYS A 303 -73.85 -19.69 4.64
N LYS A 304 -74.37 -19.10 5.72
CA LYS A 304 -75.59 -18.29 5.80
C LYS A 304 -75.50 -17.37 7.03
N PRO A 305 -76.32 -16.30 7.16
CA PRO A 305 -76.27 -15.39 8.31
C PRO A 305 -76.46 -16.04 9.69
N ASP A 306 -77.25 -17.12 9.77
CA ASP A 306 -77.53 -17.92 10.97
C ASP A 306 -76.40 -18.89 11.36
N GLN A 307 -75.41 -19.09 10.49
CA GLN A 307 -74.34 -20.08 10.66
C GLN A 307 -73.10 -19.45 11.31
N PRO A 308 -72.31 -20.23 12.09
CA PRO A 308 -71.09 -19.73 12.71
C PRO A 308 -70.05 -19.30 11.66
N TRP A 309 -69.23 -18.33 12.03
CA TRP A 309 -68.05 -17.92 11.26
C TRP A 309 -66.93 -18.94 11.43
N LEU A 310 -66.46 -19.46 10.31
CA LEU A 310 -65.39 -20.44 10.19
C LEU A 310 -64.25 -19.87 9.34
N TRP A 311 -63.03 -20.29 9.64
CA TRP A 311 -61.90 -20.14 8.75
C TRP A 311 -61.99 -21.17 7.61
N VAL A 312 -61.30 -20.92 6.49
CA VAL A 312 -61.21 -21.82 5.33
C VAL A 312 -60.68 -23.23 5.64
N ASN A 313 -59.98 -23.41 6.77
CA ASN A 313 -59.56 -24.72 7.28
C ASN A 313 -60.62 -25.43 8.16
N GLY A 314 -61.82 -24.87 8.28
CA GLY A 314 -62.94 -25.39 9.08
C GLY A 314 -62.93 -25.00 10.56
N THR A 315 -61.89 -24.36 11.10
CA THR A 315 -61.85 -23.96 12.52
C THR A 315 -62.74 -22.76 12.82
N PRO A 316 -63.40 -22.68 14.00
CA PRO A 316 -64.31 -21.59 14.33
C PRO A 316 -63.59 -20.30 14.75
N LEU A 317 -64.26 -19.16 14.57
CA LEU A 317 -63.76 -17.85 14.97
C LEU A 317 -63.69 -17.69 16.50
N ASN A 318 -62.49 -17.43 17.04
CA ASN A 318 -62.31 -17.05 18.44
C ASN A 318 -62.55 -15.54 18.65
N PHE A 319 -63.80 -15.16 18.93
CA PHE A 319 -64.19 -13.77 19.20
C PHE A 319 -63.40 -13.10 20.35
N GLN A 320 -62.98 -13.85 21.38
CA GLN A 320 -62.24 -13.27 22.52
C GLN A 320 -60.80 -12.90 22.15
N PHE A 321 -60.17 -13.63 21.24
CA PHE A 321 -58.83 -13.29 20.73
C PHE A 321 -58.81 -11.90 20.07
N PHE A 322 -59.77 -11.62 19.18
CA PHE A 322 -59.88 -10.30 18.54
C PHE A 322 -60.24 -9.19 19.54
N LYS A 323 -61.22 -9.45 20.42
CA LYS A 323 -61.67 -8.48 21.44
C LYS A 323 -60.54 -8.08 22.40
N THR A 324 -59.73 -9.04 22.85
CA THR A 324 -58.58 -8.78 23.76
C THR A 324 -57.41 -8.09 23.07
N ARG A 325 -57.38 -8.03 21.74
CA ARG A 325 -56.41 -7.26 20.94
C ARG A 325 -56.97 -5.96 20.37
N GLY A 326 -58.14 -5.52 20.84
CA GLY A 326 -58.74 -4.24 20.45
C GLY A 326 -59.35 -4.21 19.05
N ILE A 327 -59.41 -5.33 18.33
CA ILE A 327 -60.01 -5.38 16.99
C ILE A 327 -61.53 -5.45 17.09
N SER A 328 -62.16 -4.50 16.40
CA SER A 328 -63.60 -4.52 16.20
C SER A 328 -63.99 -5.54 15.12
N LEU A 329 -65.01 -6.35 15.41
CA LEU A 329 -65.59 -7.33 14.51
C LEU A 329 -66.98 -6.86 14.09
N GLN A 330 -67.06 -6.08 13.01
CA GLN A 330 -68.30 -5.54 12.43
C GLN A 330 -68.99 -6.59 11.53
N LEU A 331 -69.27 -7.75 12.11
CA LEU A 331 -69.80 -8.93 11.42
C LEU A 331 -71.34 -8.93 11.35
N TYR A 332 -71.91 -7.83 10.84
CA TYR A 332 -73.37 -7.62 10.71
C TYR A 332 -74.04 -8.65 9.77
N SER A 333 -75.37 -8.64 9.69
CA SER A 333 -76.16 -9.66 8.95
C SER A 333 -76.01 -9.59 7.42
N SER A 334 -75.53 -8.46 6.87
CA SER A 334 -75.38 -8.18 5.45
C SER A 334 -74.07 -8.75 4.84
N GLY A 335 -73.79 -10.03 5.04
CA GLY A 335 -72.60 -10.64 4.46
C GLY A 335 -72.31 -12.08 4.86
N ASN A 336 -71.54 -12.79 4.04
CA ASN A 336 -71.13 -14.19 4.30
C ASN A 336 -69.61 -14.39 4.20
N CYS A 337 -68.86 -13.39 3.73
CA CYS A 337 -67.40 -13.39 3.66
C CYS A 337 -66.87 -12.17 4.40
N ALA A 338 -65.64 -12.24 4.94
CA ALA A 338 -65.08 -11.15 5.73
C ALA A 338 -63.79 -10.57 5.14
N TYR A 339 -63.65 -9.24 5.23
CA TYR A 339 -62.45 -8.51 4.88
C TYR A 339 -61.89 -7.73 6.09
N LEU A 340 -60.61 -7.40 6.02
CA LEU A 340 -59.90 -6.53 6.95
C LEU A 340 -59.66 -5.17 6.28
N GLN A 341 -59.95 -4.08 6.98
CA GLN A 341 -59.74 -2.69 6.53
C GLN A 341 -59.54 -1.81 7.78
N ASP A 342 -58.54 -0.93 7.79
CA ASP A 342 -58.24 0.02 8.88
C ASP A 342 -58.22 -0.61 10.31
N GLY A 343 -57.78 -1.87 10.41
CA GLY A 343 -57.73 -2.64 11.66
C GLY A 343 -59.06 -3.21 12.17
N VAL A 344 -60.13 -3.11 11.37
CA VAL A 344 -61.47 -3.64 11.65
C VAL A 344 -61.80 -4.77 10.68
N VAL A 345 -62.45 -5.83 11.17
CA VAL A 345 -62.96 -6.92 10.31
C VAL A 345 -64.45 -6.72 10.06
N PHE A 346 -64.85 -6.67 8.80
CA PHE A 346 -66.23 -6.45 8.36
C PHE A 346 -66.80 -7.71 7.70
N ALA A 347 -68.13 -7.89 7.75
CA ALA A 347 -68.85 -8.89 6.98
C ALA A 347 -69.51 -8.27 5.75
N GLU A 348 -69.35 -8.91 4.59
CA GLU A 348 -69.82 -8.39 3.30
C GLU A 348 -70.26 -9.53 2.35
N ASN A 349 -70.95 -9.17 1.28
CA ASN A 349 -71.32 -10.03 0.17
C ASN A 349 -70.08 -10.52 -0.60
N CYS A 350 -69.86 -11.83 -0.60
CA CYS A 350 -68.75 -12.53 -1.23
C CYS A 350 -68.54 -12.24 -2.73
N ILE A 351 -69.57 -11.72 -3.42
CA ILE A 351 -69.56 -11.39 -4.85
C ILE A 351 -68.81 -10.08 -5.13
N LEU A 352 -68.74 -9.15 -4.16
CA LEU A 352 -68.05 -7.88 -4.33
C LEU A 352 -66.53 -8.07 -4.49
N THR A 353 -65.88 -7.13 -5.18
CA THR A 353 -64.44 -7.18 -5.43
C THR A 353 -63.66 -6.42 -4.36
N ALA A 354 -62.66 -7.07 -3.79
CA ALA A 354 -61.72 -6.47 -2.84
C ALA A 354 -60.32 -7.06 -3.08
N PHE A 355 -59.27 -6.42 -2.54
CA PHE A 355 -57.95 -7.04 -2.51
C PHE A 355 -57.97 -8.27 -1.59
N SER A 356 -56.90 -9.04 -1.53
CA SER A 356 -56.90 -10.35 -0.88
C SER A 356 -55.51 -10.72 -0.40
N ILE A 357 -55.45 -11.36 0.77
CA ILE A 357 -54.21 -11.80 1.38
C ILE A 357 -54.19 -13.32 1.35
N CYS A 358 -53.36 -13.90 0.48
CA CYS A 358 -53.01 -15.30 0.55
C CYS A 358 -51.95 -15.53 1.63
N GLN A 359 -51.93 -16.73 2.18
CA GLN A 359 -50.91 -17.24 3.09
C GLN A 359 -50.50 -18.67 2.68
N LYS A 360 -49.27 -19.07 2.99
CA LYS A 360 -48.83 -20.47 3.03
C LYS A 360 -47.67 -20.66 3.99
N LYS A 361 -47.42 -21.89 4.43
CA LYS A 361 -46.22 -22.20 5.22
C LYS A 361 -44.96 -22.03 4.39
N THR A 362 -43.90 -21.54 5.02
CA THR A 362 -42.54 -21.48 4.49
C THR A 362 -42.05 -22.85 4.06
N LYS A 363 -41.35 -22.91 2.91
CA LYS A 363 -40.51 -24.07 2.60
C LYS A 363 -39.22 -23.97 3.40
N LEU A 364 -39.28 -24.34 4.67
CA LEU A 364 -38.08 -24.59 5.47
C LEU A 364 -37.32 -25.74 4.81
N LEU A 365 -36.20 -25.42 4.16
CA LEU A 365 -35.18 -26.40 3.84
C LEU A 365 -34.68 -26.95 5.18
N GLN A 366 -34.93 -28.24 5.44
CA GLN A 366 -34.23 -28.93 6.52
C GLN A 366 -32.76 -29.03 6.10
N ILE A 367 -31.92 -28.21 6.72
CA ILE A 367 -30.48 -28.37 6.67
C ILE A 367 -30.17 -29.62 7.50
N GLN A 368 -29.79 -30.70 6.82
CA GLN A 368 -29.27 -31.93 7.42
C GLN A 368 -27.75 -31.85 7.58
#